data_AF-A0A316VU39-F1
#
_entry.id   AF-A0A316VU39-F1
#
_cell.length_a   1.000
_cell.length_b   1.000
_cell.length_c   1.000
_cell.angle_alpha   90.00
_cell.angle_beta   90.00
_cell.angle_gamma   90.00
#
_symmetry.space_group_name_H-M   'P 1'
#
loop_
_entity.id
_entity.type
_entity.pdbx_description
1 polymer ?
#
loop_
_entity_poly.entity_id
_entity_poly.type
_entity_poly.pdbx_seq_one_letter_code
_entity_poly.pdbx_strand_id
1 'polypeptide(L)'
;MSFNFKWPTFSAEFHADAARMLDGALNRGQKPKVIADDIRVRELGMGTIPPELEILEIGDLSTDRFRGIFRLTYAGDAHLVLSTKVQANPLAPSSRPDTSLGIFPESDRGILFAAAPLIVPMQLRLSAVRLRAIVVLVVSRQKGITLVFKNDPLESVDVSSTFDSVAVIQKYLQSEIEGQLREMFREDLPGIIHRLSQKWLSGESKRPLRRGPPPSVLSKRNK
;
A
#
# COMPACT_ATOMS: atom_id res chain seq x y z
N MET A 1 -14.74 -4.81 23.68
CA MET A 1 -13.60 -5.70 23.98
C MET A 1 -12.64 -5.63 22.80
N SER A 2 -11.38 -5.23 23.02
CA SER A 2 -10.36 -5.06 21.98
C SER A 2 -9.43 -6.28 21.92
N PHE A 3 -9.00 -6.67 20.72
CA PHE A 3 -7.90 -7.63 20.57
C PHE A 3 -6.56 -6.95 20.88
N ASN A 4 -5.72 -7.61 21.68
CA ASN A 4 -4.35 -7.17 21.88
C ASN A 4 -3.45 -7.81 20.80
N PHE A 5 -3.04 -7.00 19.82
CA PHE A 5 -2.08 -7.43 18.82
C PHE A 5 -0.67 -7.39 19.40
N LYS A 6 -0.01 -8.54 19.44
CA LYS A 6 1.45 -8.54 19.48
C LYS A 6 1.92 -8.08 18.11
N TRP A 7 2.53 -6.89 18.06
CA TRP A 7 3.05 -6.26 16.85
C TRP A 7 4.56 -6.50 16.76
N PRO A 8 5.01 -7.66 16.24
CA PRO A 8 6.43 -7.93 16.10
C PRO A 8 7.04 -7.05 15.01
N THR A 9 8.36 -6.92 15.04
CA THR A 9 9.13 -6.54 13.85
C THR A 9 8.87 -7.56 12.76
N PHE A 10 8.25 -7.14 11.66
CA PHE A 10 7.98 -8.00 10.52
C PHE A 10 9.30 -8.44 9.86
N SER A 11 9.31 -9.63 9.26
CA SER A 11 10.51 -10.14 8.58
C SER A 11 10.84 -9.29 7.35
N ALA A 12 12.12 -9.20 7.00
CA ALA A 12 12.56 -8.49 5.79
C ALA A 12 11.91 -9.07 4.52
N GLU A 13 11.64 -10.38 4.51
CA GLU A 13 10.91 -11.07 3.43
C GLU A 13 9.47 -10.58 3.31
N PHE A 14 8.78 -10.37 4.44
CA PHE A 14 7.43 -9.80 4.44
C PHE A 14 7.42 -8.36 3.93
N HIS A 15 8.39 -7.53 4.34
CA HIS A 15 8.53 -6.18 3.81
C HIS A 15 8.77 -6.17 2.30
N ALA A 16 9.64 -7.05 1.79
CA ALA A 16 9.91 -7.16 0.36
C ALA A 16 8.69 -7.63 -0.45
N ASP A 17 7.96 -8.62 0.06
CA ASP A 17 6.74 -9.11 -0.57
C ASP A 17 5.63 -8.04 -0.54
N ALA A 18 5.44 -7.35 0.58
CA ALA A 18 4.47 -6.27 0.69
C ALA A 18 4.83 -5.11 -0.25
N ALA A 19 6.10 -4.72 -0.34
CA ALA A 19 6.57 -3.70 -1.28
C ALA A 19 6.26 -4.08 -2.73
N ARG A 20 6.54 -5.32 -3.15
CA ARG A 20 6.21 -5.80 -4.51
C ARG A 20 4.70 -5.81 -4.79
N MET A 21 3.89 -6.16 -3.80
CA MET A 21 2.43 -6.16 -3.95
C MET A 21 1.88 -4.74 -4.04
N LEU A 22 2.41 -3.81 -3.25
CA LEU A 22 2.08 -2.39 -3.32
C LEU A 22 2.53 -1.77 -4.66
N ASP A 23 3.73 -2.08 -5.14
CA ASP A 23 4.21 -1.68 -6.47
C ASP A 23 3.22 -2.14 -7.56
N GLY A 24 2.79 -3.40 -7.51
CA GLY A 24 1.84 -3.94 -8.47
C GLY A 24 0.46 -3.28 -8.40
N ALA A 25 -0.02 -2.97 -7.20
CA ALA A 25 -1.33 -2.37 -7.00
C ALA A 25 -1.36 -0.88 -7.37
N LEU A 26 -0.33 -0.11 -6.98
CA LEU A 26 -0.22 1.31 -7.29
C LEU A 26 -0.08 1.57 -8.80
N ASN A 27 0.57 0.67 -9.54
CA ASN A 27 0.71 0.79 -10.99
C ASN A 27 -0.50 0.28 -11.80
N ARG A 28 -1.48 -0.38 -11.16
CA ARG A 28 -2.73 -0.81 -11.83
C ARG A 28 -3.78 0.29 -11.93
N GLY A 29 -3.75 1.27 -11.02
CA GLY A 29 -4.69 2.39 -11.01
C GLY A 29 -4.51 3.33 -12.20
N GLN A 30 -5.49 4.20 -12.44
CA GLN A 30 -5.33 5.28 -13.41
C GLN A 30 -4.24 6.23 -12.93
N LYS A 31 -3.14 6.31 -13.69
CA LYS A 31 -2.04 7.23 -13.39
C LYS A 31 -2.53 8.66 -13.63
N PRO A 32 -2.39 9.58 -12.65
CA PRO A 32 -2.67 10.99 -12.84
C PRO A 32 -1.86 11.52 -14.03
N LYS A 33 -2.43 12.44 -14.81
CA LYS A 33 -1.74 13.03 -15.99
C LYS A 33 -0.41 13.72 -15.64
N VAL A 34 -0.22 14.03 -14.36
CA VAL A 34 1.00 14.65 -13.80
C VAL A 34 2.09 13.61 -13.55
N ILE A 35 1.75 12.34 -13.32
CA ILE A 35 2.70 11.25 -13.09
C ILE A 35 3.05 10.61 -14.44
N ALA A 36 4.31 10.77 -14.85
CA ALA A 36 4.78 10.36 -16.17
C ALA A 36 5.43 8.97 -16.21
N ASP A 37 5.68 8.35 -15.04
CA ASP A 37 6.40 7.07 -14.93
C ASP A 37 5.81 6.18 -13.82
N ASP A 38 6.28 4.93 -13.74
CA ASP A 38 5.87 3.96 -12.72
C ASP A 38 6.18 4.44 -11.31
N ILE A 39 5.27 4.13 -10.38
CA ILE A 39 5.47 4.35 -8.94
C ILE A 39 6.26 3.17 -8.40
N ARG A 40 7.39 3.45 -7.75
CA ARG A 40 8.24 2.43 -7.10
C ARG A 40 8.35 2.67 -5.61
N VAL A 41 8.04 1.66 -4.82
CA VAL A 41 8.21 1.62 -3.38
C VAL A 41 9.70 1.51 -3.06
N ARG A 42 10.25 2.54 -2.40
CA ARG A 42 11.64 2.53 -1.91
C ARG A 42 11.73 1.95 -0.51
N GLU A 43 10.79 2.31 0.35
CA GLU A 43 10.82 1.96 1.76
C GLU A 43 9.39 1.80 2.30
N LEU A 44 9.16 0.72 3.04
CA LEU A 44 7.88 0.41 3.67
C LEU A 44 8.11 0.17 5.17
N GLY A 45 7.70 1.14 5.99
CA GLY A 45 7.67 1.04 7.44
C GLY A 45 6.25 0.71 7.91
N MET A 46 6.07 -0.45 8.55
CA MET A 46 4.77 -0.87 9.11
C MET A 46 4.44 -0.21 10.46
N GLY A 47 5.34 0.65 10.98
CA GLY A 47 5.16 1.32 12.27
C GLY A 47 5.33 0.39 13.47
N THR A 48 5.28 0.99 14.66
CA THR A 48 5.40 0.31 15.96
C THR A 48 4.02 0.14 16.63
N ILE A 49 3.04 0.95 16.21
CA ILE A 49 1.71 1.00 16.81
C ILE A 49 0.79 0.00 16.11
N PRO A 50 0.20 -0.98 16.81
CA PRO A 50 -0.76 -1.90 16.22
C PRO A 50 -2.12 -1.25 15.93
N PRO A 51 -2.89 -1.80 14.96
CA PRO A 51 -4.30 -1.48 14.80
C PRO A 51 -5.14 -2.05 15.95
N GLU A 52 -6.22 -1.36 16.28
CA GLU A 52 -7.26 -1.84 17.17
C GLU A 52 -8.35 -2.56 16.36
N LEU A 53 -8.70 -3.77 16.80
CA LEU A 53 -9.86 -4.50 16.28
C LEU A 53 -10.85 -4.73 17.41
N GLU A 54 -12.06 -4.22 17.20
CA GLU A 54 -13.19 -4.44 18.10
C GLU A 54 -14.19 -5.39 17.46
N ILE A 55 -14.70 -6.32 18.26
CA ILE A 55 -15.72 -7.27 17.82
C ILE A 55 -17.07 -6.57 17.80
N LEU A 56 -17.70 -6.51 16.62
CA LEU A 56 -19.08 -6.06 16.48
C LEU A 56 -20.03 -7.25 16.56
N GLU A 57 -19.75 -8.28 15.77
CA GLU A 57 -20.61 -9.46 15.66
C GLU A 57 -19.77 -10.69 15.34
N ILE A 58 -20.08 -11.82 15.97
CA ILE A 58 -19.52 -13.11 15.60
C ILE A 58 -20.63 -13.89 14.92
N GLY A 59 -20.45 -14.19 13.63
CA GLY A 59 -21.47 -14.86 12.85
C GLY A 59 -21.39 -16.39 12.97
N ASP A 60 -20.20 -16.95 12.71
CA ASP A 60 -19.99 -18.40 12.71
C ASP A 60 -18.68 -18.71 13.44
N LEU A 61 -18.74 -19.55 14.46
CA LEU A 61 -17.61 -20.03 15.23
C LEU A 61 -17.63 -21.54 15.22
N SER A 62 -16.96 -22.12 14.23
CA SER A 62 -16.75 -23.56 14.09
C SER A 62 -15.26 -23.90 14.22
N THR A 63 -14.94 -25.18 14.41
CA THR A 63 -13.56 -25.65 14.56
C THR A 63 -12.68 -25.40 13.34
N ASP A 64 -13.28 -25.33 12.14
CA ASP A 64 -12.57 -25.14 10.87
C ASP A 64 -12.88 -23.82 10.16
N ARG A 65 -13.87 -23.07 10.64
CA ARG A 65 -14.31 -21.82 10.05
C ARG A 65 -14.66 -20.81 11.13
N PHE A 66 -14.16 -19.61 10.95
CA PHE A 66 -14.52 -18.46 11.73
C PHE A 66 -15.03 -17.35 10.81
N ARG A 67 -16.17 -16.75 11.17
CA ARG A 67 -16.70 -15.55 10.53
C ARG A 67 -17.05 -14.54 11.59
N GLY A 68 -16.41 -13.38 11.51
CA GLY A 68 -16.71 -12.26 12.39
C GLY A 68 -16.75 -10.94 11.64
N ILE A 69 -17.46 -9.99 12.22
CA ILE A 69 -17.52 -8.60 11.80
C ILE A 69 -16.81 -7.78 12.87
N PHE A 70 -15.82 -7.01 12.45
CA PHE A 70 -14.96 -6.23 13.32
C PHE A 70 -14.97 -4.77 12.89
N ARG A 71 -14.82 -3.88 13.87
CA ARG A 71 -14.42 -2.50 13.63
C ARG A 71 -12.90 -2.45 13.73
N LEU A 72 -12.24 -2.20 12.60
CA LEU A 72 -10.82 -1.93 12.48
C LEU A 72 -10.59 -0.43 12.64
N THR A 73 -9.68 -0.04 13.52
CA THR A 73 -9.20 1.34 13.67
C THR A 73 -7.69 1.31 13.71
N TYR A 74 -7.04 2.06 12.82
CA TYR A 74 -5.59 2.18 12.78
C TYR A 74 -5.23 3.66 12.81
N ALA A 75 -4.40 4.03 13.79
CA ALA A 75 -3.85 5.37 13.94
C ALA A 75 -2.38 5.23 14.33
N GLY A 76 -1.57 4.73 13.40
CA GLY A 76 -0.18 4.40 13.64
C GLY A 76 0.81 5.31 12.92
N ASP A 77 2.09 4.95 13.09
CA ASP A 77 3.28 5.60 12.55
C ASP A 77 3.82 4.93 11.28
N ALA A 78 2.97 4.15 10.59
CA ALA A 78 3.35 3.58 9.30
C ALA A 78 3.67 4.68 8.29
N HIS A 79 4.72 4.45 7.52
CA HIS A 79 5.16 5.35 6.48
C HIS A 79 5.59 4.56 5.25
N LEU A 80 5.38 5.16 4.08
CA LEU A 80 5.69 4.59 2.79
C LEU A 80 6.42 5.64 1.96
N VAL A 81 7.64 5.33 1.55
CA VAL A 81 8.43 6.19 0.66
C VAL A 81 8.35 5.64 -0.75
N LEU A 82 7.84 6.48 -1.64
CA LEU A 82 7.64 6.20 -3.06
C LEU A 82 8.56 7.09 -3.89
N SER A 83 9.10 6.52 -4.96
CA SER A 83 9.83 7.25 -6.00
C SER A 83 9.00 7.20 -7.26
N THR A 84 8.73 8.36 -7.84
CA THR A 84 8.01 8.48 -9.12
C THR A 84 8.65 9.56 -9.98
N LYS A 85 8.23 9.70 -11.24
CA LYS A 85 8.61 10.84 -12.08
C LYS A 85 7.37 11.63 -12.44
N VAL A 86 7.47 12.94 -12.30
CA VAL A 86 6.39 13.87 -12.56
C VAL A 86 6.74 14.71 -13.78
N GLN A 87 5.76 14.91 -14.65
CA GLN A 87 5.85 15.87 -15.73
C GLN A 87 5.53 17.26 -15.16
N ALA A 88 6.57 18.07 -14.99
CA ALA A 88 6.41 19.48 -14.67
C ALA A 88 6.45 20.26 -15.98
N ASN A 89 5.32 20.78 -16.45
CA ASN A 89 5.34 21.80 -17.49
C ASN A 89 5.05 23.18 -16.87
N PRO A 90 6.09 23.93 -16.45
CA PRO A 90 5.91 25.25 -15.85
C PRO A 90 5.35 26.29 -16.82
N LEU A 91 5.29 25.99 -18.13
CA LEU A 91 4.85 26.90 -19.19
C LEU A 91 3.59 26.44 -19.91
N ALA A 92 2.91 25.37 -19.46
CA ALA A 92 1.55 25.13 -19.91
C ALA A 92 0.65 26.18 -19.21
N PRO A 93 0.04 27.13 -19.93
CA PRO A 93 -0.87 28.07 -19.30
C PRO A 93 -2.08 27.27 -18.80
N SER A 94 -2.09 26.99 -17.49
CA SER A 94 -3.34 26.80 -16.76
C SER A 94 -4.10 28.11 -16.91
N SER A 95 -5.23 28.07 -17.63
CA SER A 95 -5.95 29.20 -18.20
C SER A 95 -5.46 29.56 -19.62
N ARG A 96 -6.02 28.87 -20.62
CA ARG A 96 -6.51 29.63 -21.78
C ARG A 96 -7.77 30.34 -21.29
N PRO A 97 -7.77 31.65 -20.98
CA PRO A 97 -8.98 32.39 -21.23
C PRO A 97 -9.18 32.36 -22.75
N ASP A 98 -10.38 32.02 -23.19
CA ASP A 98 -10.83 32.42 -24.52
C ASP A 98 -10.55 33.92 -24.64
N THR A 99 -9.51 34.29 -25.37
CA THR A 99 -9.25 35.68 -25.74
C THR A 99 -9.10 35.70 -27.24
N SER A 100 -10.24 35.47 -27.88
CA SER A 100 -10.55 35.96 -29.23
C SER A 100 -10.60 37.49 -29.23
N LEU A 101 -9.49 38.15 -28.90
CA LEU A 101 -9.29 39.57 -29.14
C LEU A 101 -8.16 39.70 -30.16
N GLY A 102 -8.56 39.64 -31.43
CA GLY A 102 -7.72 39.88 -32.59
C GLY A 102 -7.32 41.35 -32.68
N ILE A 103 -6.28 41.74 -31.93
CA ILE A 103 -5.70 43.09 -32.04
C ILE A 103 -4.18 43.03 -31.88
N PHE A 104 -3.46 42.22 -32.67
CA PHE A 104 -2.02 42.49 -32.94
C PHE A 104 -1.63 41.93 -34.33
N PRO A 105 -1.11 42.77 -35.25
CA PRO A 105 -0.63 42.34 -36.55
C PRO A 105 0.80 41.81 -36.46
N GLU A 106 1.06 40.76 -37.23
CA GLU A 106 2.34 40.25 -37.74
C GLU A 106 3.63 40.80 -37.11
N SER A 107 4.21 40.05 -36.18
CA SER A 107 5.67 39.99 -36.04
C SER A 107 6.10 38.57 -35.67
N ASP A 108 6.93 38.04 -36.55
CA ASP A 108 7.29 36.64 -36.75
C ASP A 108 8.27 36.12 -35.67
N ARG A 109 7.79 36.02 -34.43
CA ARG A 109 8.45 35.28 -33.35
C ARG A 109 7.40 34.56 -32.52
N GLY A 110 6.72 33.62 -33.16
CA GLY A 110 6.03 32.55 -32.43
C GLY A 110 7.07 31.92 -31.52
N ILE A 111 6.96 32.16 -30.21
CA ILE A 111 7.92 31.62 -29.26
C ILE A 111 7.76 30.11 -29.32
N LEU A 112 8.69 29.45 -30.02
CA LEU A 112 8.83 28.00 -30.08
C LEU A 112 9.36 27.56 -28.72
N PHE A 113 8.50 27.62 -27.71
CA PHE A 113 8.76 27.00 -26.44
C PHE A 113 8.94 25.50 -26.70
N ALA A 114 9.96 24.91 -26.08
CA ALA A 114 10.15 23.48 -26.14
C ALA A 114 8.88 22.80 -25.61
N ALA A 115 8.09 22.22 -26.52
CA ALA A 115 6.90 21.44 -26.19
C ALA A 115 7.24 20.09 -25.52
N ALA A 116 8.51 19.87 -25.19
CA ALA A 116 8.99 18.66 -24.57
C ALA A 116 8.59 18.66 -23.07
N PRO A 117 7.86 17.64 -22.61
CA PRO A 117 7.53 17.52 -21.20
C PRO A 117 8.80 17.36 -20.36
N LEU A 118 9.04 18.28 -19.41
CA LEU A 118 10.14 18.14 -18.47
C LEU A 118 9.76 17.12 -17.40
N ILE A 119 10.33 15.92 -17.51
CA ILE A 119 10.12 14.83 -16.56
C ILE A 119 11.15 14.97 -15.45
N VAL A 120 10.68 15.28 -14.24
CA VAL A 120 11.51 15.47 -13.05
C VAL A 120 11.26 14.33 -12.06
N PRO A 121 12.31 13.68 -11.53
CA PRO A 121 12.14 12.69 -10.47
C PRO A 121 11.57 13.35 -9.21
N MET A 122 10.60 12.70 -8.60
CA MET A 122 9.93 13.15 -7.39
C MET A 122 9.95 12.04 -6.35
N GLN A 123 10.22 12.41 -5.10
CA GLN A 123 10.10 11.51 -3.97
C GLN A 123 8.85 11.91 -3.17
N LEU A 124 7.99 10.93 -2.95
CA LEU A 124 6.77 11.02 -2.18
C LEU A 124 6.95 10.25 -0.88
N ARG A 125 6.50 10.83 0.22
CA ARG A 125 6.45 10.16 1.52
C ARG A 125 5.04 10.26 2.06
N LEU A 126 4.43 9.10 2.21
CA LEU A 126 3.13 8.90 2.84
C LEU A 126 3.36 8.64 4.31
N SER A 127 2.69 9.40 5.16
CA SER A 127 2.84 9.37 6.61
C SER A 127 1.47 9.34 7.29
N ALA A 128 1.45 8.90 8.55
CA ALA A 128 0.28 9.01 9.43
C ALA A 128 -1.03 8.48 8.81
N VAL A 129 -0.96 7.30 8.19
CA VAL A 129 -2.13 6.66 7.58
C VAL A 129 -3.15 6.33 8.68
N ARG A 130 -4.34 6.93 8.60
CA ARG A 130 -5.46 6.65 9.49
C ARG A 130 -6.50 5.81 8.76
N LEU A 131 -6.82 4.65 9.32
CA LEU A 131 -7.81 3.73 8.77
C LEU A 131 -8.95 3.55 9.76
N ARG A 132 -10.18 3.53 9.25
CA ARG A 132 -11.37 3.23 10.03
C ARG A 132 -12.33 2.44 9.16
N ALA A 133 -12.46 1.15 9.44
CA ALA A 133 -13.26 0.27 8.60
C ALA A 133 -14.06 -0.76 9.41
N ILE A 134 -15.23 -1.13 8.89
CA ILE A 134 -15.96 -2.32 9.28
C ILE A 134 -15.53 -3.44 8.34
N VAL A 135 -14.93 -4.47 8.94
CA VAL A 135 -14.29 -5.57 8.25
C VAL A 135 -15.04 -6.86 8.52
N VAL A 136 -15.36 -7.60 7.47
CA VAL A 136 -15.79 -9.00 7.58
C VAL A 136 -14.57 -9.87 7.39
N LEU A 137 -14.19 -10.57 8.46
CA LEU A 137 -13.12 -11.54 8.43
C LEU A 137 -13.72 -12.94 8.33
N VAL A 138 -13.32 -13.69 7.31
CA VAL A 138 -13.62 -15.11 7.17
C VAL A 138 -12.31 -15.87 7.21
N VAL A 139 -12.10 -16.66 8.24
CA VAL A 139 -10.94 -17.54 8.37
C VAL A 139 -11.41 -18.97 8.14
N SER A 140 -10.75 -19.67 7.22
CA SER A 140 -10.98 -21.09 6.98
C SER A 140 -9.64 -21.80 6.96
N ARG A 141 -9.55 -22.98 7.59
CA ARG A 141 -8.31 -23.79 7.55
C ARG A 141 -7.92 -24.23 6.13
N GLN A 142 -8.90 -24.44 5.25
CA GLN A 142 -8.67 -24.90 3.87
C GLN A 142 -8.44 -23.73 2.91
N LYS A 143 -9.17 -22.62 3.10
CA LYS A 143 -9.20 -21.47 2.18
C LYS A 143 -8.43 -20.25 2.67
N GLY A 144 -7.85 -20.30 3.86
CA GLY A 144 -7.10 -19.18 4.44
C GLY A 144 -7.97 -18.04 4.93
N ILE A 145 -7.37 -16.86 5.04
CA ILE A 145 -8.00 -15.65 5.56
C ILE A 145 -8.52 -14.82 4.39
N THR A 146 -9.83 -14.59 4.35
CA THR A 146 -10.47 -13.61 3.46
C THR A 146 -10.92 -12.43 4.29
N LEU A 147 -10.48 -11.24 3.91
CA LEU A 147 -10.85 -9.98 4.54
C LEU A 147 -11.67 -9.17 3.54
N VAL A 148 -12.83 -8.65 3.93
CA VAL A 148 -13.67 -7.80 3.08
C VAL A 148 -14.06 -6.53 3.85
N PHE A 149 -13.84 -5.37 3.25
CA PHE A 149 -14.29 -4.09 3.79
C PHE A 149 -15.75 -3.82 3.40
N LYS A 150 -16.59 -3.47 4.37
CA LYS A 150 -17.99 -3.06 4.11
C LYS A 150 -18.12 -1.58 3.76
N ASN A 151 -17.21 -0.76 4.24
CA ASN A 151 -17.15 0.68 4.01
C ASN A 151 -15.74 1.05 3.52
N ASP A 152 -15.57 2.33 3.18
CA ASP A 152 -14.28 2.89 2.86
C ASP A 152 -13.31 2.75 4.05
N PRO A 153 -12.16 2.08 3.87
CA PRO A 153 -11.22 1.86 4.97
C PRO A 153 -10.32 3.04 5.27
N LEU A 154 -10.13 3.99 4.35
CA LEU A 154 -9.18 5.10 4.50
C LEU A 154 -9.87 6.35 5.07
N GLU A 155 -9.43 6.81 6.25
CA GLU A 155 -9.94 8.04 6.87
C GLU A 155 -9.11 9.25 6.46
N SER A 156 -7.78 9.15 6.53
CA SER A 156 -6.86 10.19 6.06
C SER A 156 -5.44 9.64 5.86
N VAL A 157 -4.67 10.32 5.03
CA VAL A 157 -3.24 10.08 4.82
C VAL A 157 -2.52 11.41 4.70
N ASP A 158 -1.32 11.55 5.23
CA ASP A 158 -0.50 12.74 5.02
C ASP A 158 0.50 12.48 3.89
N VAL A 159 0.47 13.31 2.84
CA VAL A 159 1.35 13.19 1.67
C VAL A 159 2.34 14.34 1.67
N SER A 160 3.62 14.00 1.81
CA SER A 160 4.74 14.95 1.67
C SER A 160 5.54 14.66 0.41
N SER A 161 6.01 15.70 -0.27
CA SER A 161 6.71 15.62 -1.55
C SER A 161 7.90 16.57 -1.62
N THR A 162 8.88 16.26 -2.47
CA THR A 162 9.98 17.19 -2.77
C THR A 162 9.52 18.51 -3.43
N PHE A 163 8.28 18.57 -3.93
CA PHE A 163 7.67 19.76 -4.54
C PHE A 163 6.61 20.44 -3.65
N ASP A 164 6.66 20.25 -2.33
CA ASP A 164 5.70 20.84 -1.38
C ASP A 164 5.68 22.38 -1.38
N SER A 165 6.67 23.04 -2.00
CA SER A 165 6.67 24.49 -2.19
C SER A 165 5.56 24.99 -3.13
N VAL A 166 4.95 24.11 -3.93
CA VAL A 166 3.88 24.45 -4.86
C VAL A 166 2.54 23.95 -4.33
N ALA A 167 1.80 24.83 -3.65
CA ALA A 167 0.52 24.50 -2.99
C ALA A 167 -0.53 23.86 -3.92
N VAL A 168 -0.51 24.19 -5.22
CA VAL A 168 -1.41 23.60 -6.22
C VAL A 168 -1.09 22.13 -6.44
N ILE A 169 0.20 21.79 -6.56
CA ILE A 169 0.66 20.42 -6.79
C ILE A 169 0.45 19.58 -5.53
N GLN A 170 0.69 20.15 -4.34
CA GLN A 170 0.45 19.47 -3.07
C GLN A 170 -1.01 19.02 -2.92
N LYS A 171 -1.98 19.93 -3.10
CA LYS A 171 -3.41 19.60 -2.98
C LYS A 171 -3.85 18.57 -4.00
N TYR A 172 -3.35 18.69 -5.23
CA TYR A 172 -3.65 17.74 -6.30
C TYR A 172 -3.10 16.35 -5.99
N LEU A 173 -1.82 16.24 -5.62
CA LEU A 173 -1.19 14.98 -5.24
C LEU A 173 -1.88 14.34 -4.03
N GLN A 174 -2.22 15.13 -3.03
CA GLN A 174 -2.96 14.69 -1.85
C GLN A 174 -4.28 14.01 -2.24
N SER A 175 -5.12 14.68 -3.04
CA SER A 175 -6.42 14.12 -3.44
C SER A 175 -6.30 12.90 -4.35
N GLU A 176 -5.33 12.91 -5.28
CA GLU A 176 -5.11 11.81 -6.22
C GLU A 176 -4.58 10.57 -5.49
N ILE A 177 -3.59 10.73 -4.61
CA ILE A 177 -3.02 9.61 -3.86
C ILE A 177 -4.01 9.06 -2.84
N GLU A 178 -4.81 9.92 -2.19
CA GLU A 178 -5.90 9.45 -1.33
C GLU A 178 -6.93 8.62 -2.12
N GLY A 179 -7.32 9.08 -3.32
CA GLY A 179 -8.22 8.35 -4.21
C GLY A 179 -7.65 7.00 -4.64
N GLN A 180 -6.39 6.96 -5.06
CA GLN A 180 -5.72 5.72 -5.46
C GLN A 180 -5.56 4.75 -4.29
N LEU A 181 -5.15 5.23 -3.11
CA LEU A 181 -5.05 4.39 -1.92
C LEU A 181 -6.41 3.81 -1.53
N ARG A 182 -7.48 4.61 -1.61
CA ARG A 182 -8.85 4.15 -1.36
C ARG A 182 -9.25 3.00 -2.28
N GLU A 183 -8.98 3.11 -3.58
CA GLU A 183 -9.22 2.02 -4.56
C GLU A 183 -8.38 0.78 -4.23
N MET A 184 -7.08 0.96 -3.99
CA MET A 184 -6.16 -0.11 -3.63
C MET A 184 -6.59 -0.85 -2.35
N PHE A 185 -7.00 -0.12 -1.31
CA PHE A 185 -7.46 -0.71 -0.07
C PHE A 185 -8.79 -1.47 -0.24
N ARG A 186 -9.68 -0.99 -1.11
CA ARG A 186 -10.97 -1.61 -1.37
C ARG A 186 -10.84 -2.89 -2.21
N GLU A 187 -10.05 -2.85 -3.28
CA GLU A 187 -10.01 -3.91 -4.28
C GLU A 187 -8.85 -4.89 -4.07
N ASP A 188 -7.65 -4.36 -3.85
CA ASP A 188 -6.43 -5.17 -3.84
C ASP A 188 -6.07 -5.70 -2.45
N LEU A 189 -6.30 -4.93 -1.36
CA LEU A 189 -5.90 -5.36 -0.01
C LEU A 189 -6.55 -6.68 0.43
N PRO A 190 -7.86 -6.91 0.24
CA PRO A 190 -8.48 -8.23 0.43
C PRO A 190 -7.72 -9.38 -0.25
N GLY A 191 -7.37 -9.18 -1.52
CA GLY A 191 -6.64 -10.16 -2.32
C GLY A 191 -5.18 -10.31 -1.90
N ILE A 192 -4.56 -9.25 -1.39
CA ILE A 192 -3.20 -9.27 -0.84
C ILE A 192 -3.17 -10.10 0.44
N ILE A 193 -4.06 -9.84 1.39
CA ILE A 193 -4.15 -10.59 2.66
C ILE A 193 -4.46 -12.06 2.40
N HIS A 194 -5.37 -12.35 1.49
CA HIS A 194 -5.68 -13.74 1.13
C HIS A 194 -4.46 -14.48 0.59
N ARG A 195 -3.69 -13.86 -0.31
CA ARG A 195 -2.45 -14.45 -0.85
C ARG A 195 -1.37 -14.62 0.22
N LEU A 196 -1.17 -13.63 1.09
CA LEU A 196 -0.21 -13.72 2.20
C LEU A 196 -0.60 -14.81 3.20
N SER A 197 -1.89 -14.91 3.53
CA SER A 197 -2.42 -15.95 4.41
C SER A 197 -2.23 -17.34 3.81
N GLN A 198 -2.50 -17.51 2.52
CA GLN A 198 -2.29 -18.77 1.81
C GLN A 198 -0.83 -19.19 1.81
N LYS A 199 0.10 -18.27 1.55
CA LYS A 199 1.55 -18.54 1.66
C LYS A 199 1.92 -19.02 3.07
N TRP A 200 1.45 -18.31 4.09
CA TRP A 200 1.75 -18.65 5.49
C TRP A 200 1.19 -20.02 5.91
N LEU A 201 -0.04 -20.33 5.47
CA LEU A 201 -0.70 -21.63 5.70
C LEU A 201 -0.06 -22.78 4.90
N SER A 202 0.43 -22.49 3.68
CA SER A 202 0.92 -23.51 2.75
C SER A 202 2.33 -24.02 3.04
N GLY A 203 3.14 -23.34 3.86
CA GLY A 203 4.30 -24.00 4.47
C GLY A 203 5.56 -23.18 4.67
N GLU A 204 5.62 -22.46 5.79
CA GLU A 204 6.92 -22.14 6.40
C GLU A 204 6.99 -22.41 7.91
N SER A 205 5.87 -22.77 8.56
CA SER A 205 5.84 -23.13 10.00
C SER A 205 5.89 -24.64 10.28
N LYS A 206 6.11 -25.49 9.25
CA LYS A 206 6.23 -26.95 9.43
C LYS A 206 7.61 -27.48 9.04
N ARG A 207 8.67 -26.88 9.59
CA ARG A 207 9.88 -27.65 9.96
C ARG A 207 9.91 -27.82 11.47
N PRO A 208 9.24 -28.82 12.06
CA PRO A 208 9.69 -29.30 13.35
C PRO A 208 11.13 -29.80 13.13
N LEU A 209 12.09 -29.29 13.90
CA LEU A 209 13.42 -29.89 13.98
C LEU A 209 13.22 -31.40 14.15
N ARG A 210 13.60 -32.18 13.13
CA ARG A 210 13.81 -33.62 13.29
C ARG A 210 14.88 -33.77 14.36
N ARG A 211 14.46 -34.10 15.59
CA ARG A 211 15.33 -34.76 16.57
C ARG A 211 15.88 -36.01 15.88
N GLY A 212 17.15 -35.96 15.48
CA GLY A 212 17.84 -37.17 15.04
C GLY A 212 17.84 -38.21 16.16
N PRO A 213 17.69 -39.51 15.86
CA PRO A 213 17.85 -40.54 16.88
C PRO A 213 19.32 -40.55 17.36
N PRO A 214 19.60 -40.93 18.61
CA PRO A 214 20.97 -41.03 19.10
C PRO A 214 21.72 -42.13 18.33
N PRO A 215 23.04 -41.98 18.08
CA PRO A 215 23.81 -43.01 17.43
C PRO A 215 23.98 -44.21 18.39
N SER A 216 23.29 -45.30 18.09
CA SER A 216 23.60 -46.63 18.62
C SER A 216 24.56 -47.32 17.64
N VAL A 217 25.86 -47.36 17.97
CA VAL A 217 26.83 -48.20 17.25
C VAL A 217 27.68 -49.02 18.21
N LEU A 218 27.26 -50.28 18.32
CA LEU A 218 28.01 -51.53 18.42
C LEU A 218 29.30 -51.61 19.26
N SER A 219 29.15 -52.33 20.38
CA SER A 219 30.01 -53.42 20.86
C SER A 219 31.21 -53.79 19.98
N LYS A 220 32.42 -53.42 20.42
CA LYS A 220 33.66 -54.10 20.01
C LYS A 220 33.84 -55.34 20.87
N ARG A 221 33.53 -56.50 20.30
CA ARG A 221 33.96 -57.82 20.78
C ARG A 221 35.22 -58.16 19.99
N ASN A 222 36.40 -57.93 20.56
CA ASN A 222 37.66 -58.45 20.02
C ASN A 222 37.99 -59.77 20.71
N LYS A 223 38.30 -60.76 19.88
CA LYS A 223 39.01 -62.00 20.21
C LYS A 223 40.38 -61.89 19.56
#